data_AF-A0A377DII2-F1
#
_entry.id   AF-A0A377DII2-F1
#
_cell.length_a   1.000
_cell.length_b   1.000
_cell.length_c   1.000
_cell.angle_alpha   90.00
_cell.angle_beta   90.00
_cell.angle_gamma   90.00
#
_symmetry.space_group_name_H-M   'P 1'
#
loop_
_entity.id
_entity.type
_entity.pdbx_description
1 polymer ?
#
loop_
_entity_poly.entity_id
_entity_poly.type
_entity_poly.pdbx_seq_one_letter_code
_entity_poly.pdbx_strand_id
1 'polypeptide(L)'
;MYQKIKKHPTPRKIYADKLEQEKVATLEDATEMVNLYRDALDAGDCVVAEWRPMNMHSFTWSPYLNHEWDEEYPNKVEMKRLQELAKRISTVPEAVEMQSRVAKIYGDRQAMAAGEKLFDWGGAENLAYATLVDEGIPVRLSGEDSGRGTFFHRHAVIPQPV
;
A
#
# COMPACT_ATOMS: atom_id res chain seq x y z
N MET A 1 -40.44 -22.39 13.37
CA MET A 1 -39.21 -21.67 13.79
C MET A 1 -39.54 -20.47 14.70
N TYR A 2 -40.21 -19.43 14.22
CA TYR A 2 -40.52 -18.22 15.01
C TYR A 2 -41.36 -18.44 16.28
N GLN A 3 -42.25 -19.45 16.29
CA GLN A 3 -42.98 -19.83 17.51
C GLN A 3 -42.07 -20.33 18.65
N LYS A 4 -40.92 -20.93 18.33
CA LYS A 4 -39.91 -21.33 19.33
C LYS A 4 -39.09 -20.13 19.79
N ILE A 5 -38.72 -19.24 18.86
CA ILE A 5 -37.98 -18.00 19.18
C ILE A 5 -38.78 -17.11 20.14
N LYS A 6 -40.10 -16.95 19.92
CA LYS A 6 -40.96 -16.13 20.79
C LYS A 6 -41.03 -16.65 22.24
N LYS A 7 -40.80 -17.95 22.45
CA LYS A 7 -40.80 -18.59 23.78
C LYS A 7 -39.40 -18.69 24.39
N HIS A 8 -38.35 -18.37 23.63
CA HIS A 8 -36.97 -18.48 24.07
C HIS A 8 -36.51 -17.17 24.69
N PRO A 9 -35.91 -17.17 25.90
CA PRO A 9 -35.37 -15.97 26.50
C PRO A 9 -34.20 -15.42 25.66
N THR A 10 -33.94 -14.11 25.76
CA THR A 10 -32.83 -13.47 25.02
C THR A 10 -31.48 -13.92 25.58
N PRO A 11 -30.40 -13.93 24.76
CA PRO A 11 -29.06 -14.31 25.24
C PRO A 11 -28.60 -13.52 26.47
N ARG A 12 -28.91 -12.22 26.52
CA ARG A 12 -28.64 -11.36 27.70
C ARG A 12 -29.32 -11.89 28.96
N LYS A 13 -30.62 -12.25 28.87
CA LYS A 13 -31.38 -12.75 30.02
C LYS A 13 -30.83 -14.10 30.50
N ILE A 14 -30.52 -15.01 29.56
CA ILE A 14 -29.92 -16.31 29.89
C ILE A 14 -28.58 -16.14 30.63
N TYR A 15 -27.74 -15.20 30.17
CA TYR A 15 -26.45 -14.95 30.81
C TYR A 15 -26.57 -14.26 32.17
N ALA A 16 -27.50 -13.32 32.32
CA ALA A 16 -27.80 -12.68 33.60
C ALA A 16 -28.29 -13.70 34.64
N ASP A 17 -29.27 -14.56 34.27
CA ASP A 17 -29.79 -15.61 35.14
C ASP A 17 -28.68 -16.60 35.56
N LYS A 18 -27.72 -16.87 34.67
CA LYS A 18 -26.55 -17.71 34.98
C LYS A 18 -25.58 -17.04 35.97
N LEU A 19 -25.27 -15.76 35.78
CA LEU A 19 -24.38 -15.02 36.68
C LEU A 19 -24.98 -14.83 38.07
N GLU A 20 -26.31 -14.72 38.18
CA GLU A 20 -27.03 -14.71 39.45
C GLU A 20 -26.89 -16.06 40.18
N GLN A 21 -27.09 -17.18 39.47
CA GLN A 21 -26.91 -18.52 40.04
C GLN A 21 -25.48 -18.76 40.52
N GLU A 22 -24.49 -18.24 39.80
CA GLU A 22 -23.08 -18.29 40.17
C GLU A 22 -22.69 -17.26 41.25
N LYS A 23 -23.64 -16.42 41.70
CA LYS A 23 -23.46 -15.34 42.69
C LYS A 23 -22.38 -14.33 42.31
N VAL A 24 -22.16 -14.13 41.01
CA VAL A 24 -21.18 -13.20 40.45
C VAL A 24 -21.78 -11.80 40.25
N ALA A 25 -23.07 -11.72 39.96
CA ALA A 25 -23.82 -10.47 39.79
C ALA A 25 -25.27 -10.67 40.25
N THR A 26 -25.97 -9.58 40.56
CA THR A 26 -27.39 -9.61 40.93
C THR A 26 -28.29 -9.27 39.73
N LEU A 27 -29.58 -9.61 39.81
CA LEU A 27 -30.57 -9.18 38.82
C LEU A 27 -30.75 -7.65 38.79
N GLU A 28 -30.48 -6.98 39.91
CA GLU A 28 -30.50 -5.52 40.02
C GLU A 28 -29.38 -4.92 39.15
N ASP A 29 -28.15 -5.43 39.25
CA ASP A 29 -27.01 -5.00 38.41
C ASP A 29 -27.29 -5.17 36.92
N ALA A 30 -27.90 -6.31 36.54
CA ALA A 30 -28.28 -6.60 35.16
C ALA A 30 -29.36 -5.65 34.63
N THR A 31 -30.24 -5.15 35.50
CA THR A 31 -31.28 -4.18 35.15
C THR A 31 -30.69 -2.77 35.05
N GLU A 32 -29.78 -2.42 35.97
CA GLU A 32 -29.09 -1.14 35.99
C GLU A 32 -28.24 -0.94 34.73
N MET A 33 -27.45 -1.95 34.31
CA MET A 33 -26.66 -1.88 33.07
C MET A 33 -27.51 -1.58 31.82
N VAL A 34 -28.76 -2.03 31.80
CA VAL A 34 -29.68 -1.80 30.68
C VAL A 34 -30.20 -0.36 30.67
N ASN A 35 -30.51 0.16 31.86
CA ASN A 35 -30.96 1.54 32.02
C ASN A 35 -29.80 2.49 31.69
N LEU A 36 -28.61 2.26 32.25
CA LEU A 36 -27.41 3.05 31.96
C LEU A 36 -27.07 3.07 30.47
N TYR A 37 -27.14 1.92 29.79
CA TYR A 37 -26.88 1.86 28.36
C TYR A 37 -27.96 2.56 27.52
N ARG A 38 -29.23 2.50 27.94
CA ARG A 38 -30.32 3.25 27.30
C ARG A 38 -30.12 4.75 27.47
N ASP A 39 -29.82 5.20 28.70
CA ASP A 39 -29.59 6.61 29.00
C ASP A 39 -28.38 7.15 28.22
N ALA A 40 -27.32 6.35 28.08
CA ALA A 40 -26.14 6.71 27.28
C ALA A 40 -26.45 6.82 25.78
N LEU A 41 -27.34 5.97 25.25
CA LEU A 41 -27.81 6.09 23.87
C LEU A 41 -28.72 7.32 23.67
N ASP A 42 -29.59 7.61 24.64
CA ASP A 42 -30.47 8.78 24.61
C ASP A 42 -29.68 10.10 24.73
N ALA A 43 -28.55 10.09 25.44
CA ALA A 43 -27.61 11.22 25.50
C ALA A 43 -26.87 11.45 24.16
N GLY A 44 -26.80 10.43 23.30
CA GLY A 44 -26.18 10.51 21.96
C GLY A 44 -24.65 10.47 21.96
N ASP A 45 -24.02 10.21 23.10
CA ASP A 45 -22.57 10.11 23.23
C ASP A 45 -22.02 8.76 22.76
N CYS A 46 -20.70 8.68 22.54
CA CYS A 46 -20.06 7.43 22.20
C CYS A 46 -20.09 6.46 23.40
N VAL A 47 -20.88 5.40 23.29
CA VAL A 47 -21.03 4.36 24.32
C VAL A 47 -19.87 3.37 24.39
N VAL A 48 -18.85 3.52 23.53
CA VAL A 48 -17.67 2.65 23.47
C VAL A 48 -16.54 3.30 24.27
N ALA A 49 -16.25 2.76 25.45
CA ALA A 49 -15.25 3.33 26.36
C ALA A 49 -13.82 3.32 25.78
N GLU A 50 -13.49 2.35 24.92
CA GLU A 50 -12.20 2.31 24.22
C GLU A 50 -12.17 3.18 22.97
N TRP A 51 -13.27 3.87 22.62
CA TRP A 51 -13.26 4.76 21.48
C TRP A 51 -12.25 5.87 21.71
N ARG A 52 -11.39 6.05 20.73
CA ARG A 52 -10.50 7.19 20.63
C ARG A 52 -10.77 7.83 19.28
N PRO A 53 -10.75 9.17 19.18
CA PRO A 53 -10.76 9.81 17.89
C PRO A 53 -9.62 9.22 17.07
N MET A 54 -9.91 8.80 15.84
CA MET A 54 -8.85 8.41 14.93
C MET A 54 -7.95 9.63 14.76
N ASN A 55 -6.71 9.56 15.24
CA ASN A 55 -5.67 10.39 14.64
C ASN A 55 -5.68 10.00 13.17
N MET A 56 -5.97 10.94 12.26
CA MET A 56 -5.86 10.71 10.82
C MET A 56 -4.38 10.45 10.47
N HIS A 57 -3.88 9.29 10.82
CA HIS A 57 -2.61 8.76 10.39
C HIS A 57 -2.88 7.88 9.18
N SER A 58 -3.20 8.55 8.07
CA SER A 58 -3.12 7.95 6.74
C SER A 58 -2.97 9.07 5.73
N PHE A 59 -1.76 9.64 5.68
CA PHE A 59 -1.29 10.57 4.66
C PHE A 59 -2.13 11.85 4.48
N THR A 60 -1.58 12.97 4.92
CA THR A 60 -2.12 14.29 4.59
C THR A 60 -1.84 14.57 3.12
N TRP A 61 -2.86 14.44 2.27
CA TRP A 61 -2.80 14.79 0.83
C TRP A 61 -2.77 16.30 0.58
N SER A 62 -2.76 17.13 1.63
CA SER A 62 -2.76 18.59 1.52
C SER A 62 -1.70 19.18 0.57
N PRO A 63 -0.47 18.62 0.46
CA PRO A 63 0.51 19.10 -0.53
C PRO A 63 0.16 18.80 -2.00
N TYR A 64 -0.89 18.04 -2.26
CA TYR A 64 -1.30 17.59 -3.59
C TYR A 64 -2.71 18.08 -3.98
N LEU A 65 -3.37 18.87 -3.12
CA LEU A 65 -4.70 19.41 -3.36
C LEU A 65 -4.61 20.82 -3.97
N ASN A 66 -5.54 21.16 -4.87
CA ASN A 66 -5.69 22.48 -5.51
C ASN A 66 -4.59 22.88 -6.49
N HIS A 67 -3.94 21.91 -7.14
CA HIS A 67 -3.05 22.17 -8.27
C HIS A 67 -3.82 22.10 -9.59
N GLU A 68 -3.51 23.01 -10.52
CA GLU A 68 -3.98 22.94 -11.90
C GLU A 68 -3.06 22.03 -12.72
N TRP A 69 -3.56 21.53 -13.86
CA TRP A 69 -2.81 20.57 -14.69
C TRP A 69 -1.57 21.16 -15.39
N ASP A 70 -1.50 22.49 -15.50
CA ASP A 70 -0.46 23.25 -16.21
C ASP A 70 0.54 23.94 -15.28
N GLU A 71 0.53 23.61 -13.99
CA GLU A 71 1.45 24.17 -13.02
C GLU A 71 2.92 23.77 -13.29
N GLU A 72 3.84 24.70 -13.06
CA GLU A 72 5.26 24.47 -13.26
C GLU A 72 5.79 23.50 -12.18
N TYR A 73 6.51 22.47 -12.61
CA TYR A 73 7.10 21.46 -11.73
C TYR A 73 8.60 21.29 -12.01
N PRO A 74 9.38 20.82 -11.02
CA PRO A 74 10.82 20.60 -11.21
C PRO A 74 11.06 19.42 -12.16
N ASN A 75 11.17 19.72 -13.45
CA ASN A 75 11.33 18.74 -14.53
C ASN A 75 12.80 18.48 -14.92
N LYS A 76 13.76 19.05 -14.17
CA LYS A 76 15.19 18.96 -14.47
C LYS A 76 15.89 18.08 -13.45
N VAL A 77 16.66 17.13 -13.95
CA VAL A 77 17.58 16.30 -13.17
C VAL A 77 19.01 16.68 -13.54
N GLU A 78 19.89 16.70 -12.55
CA GLU A 78 21.31 17.00 -12.76
C GLU A 78 21.96 15.91 -13.64
N MET A 79 22.70 16.34 -14.66
CA MET A 79 23.18 15.44 -15.72
C MET A 79 24.15 14.39 -15.18
N LYS A 80 25.06 14.75 -14.27
CA LYS A 80 26.00 13.80 -13.66
C LYS A 80 25.25 12.75 -12.85
N ARG A 81 24.24 13.15 -12.07
CA ARG A 81 23.38 12.22 -11.32
C ARG A 81 22.61 11.29 -12.26
N LEU A 82 22.08 11.83 -13.35
CA LEU A 82 21.38 11.05 -14.36
C LEU A 82 22.31 9.98 -14.98
N GLN A 83 23.56 10.33 -15.27
CA GLN A 83 24.56 9.38 -15.78
C GLN A 83 24.95 8.31 -14.75
N GLU A 84 25.09 8.67 -13.47
CA GLU A 84 25.34 7.71 -12.39
C GLU A 84 24.20 6.69 -12.28
N LEU A 85 22.95 7.16 -12.32
CA LEU A 85 21.76 6.31 -12.29
C LEU A 85 21.70 5.41 -13.53
N ALA A 86 21.93 5.96 -14.72
CA ALA A 86 21.94 5.21 -15.98
C ALA A 86 22.99 4.07 -15.97
N LYS A 87 24.18 4.33 -15.43
CA LYS A 87 25.21 3.29 -15.26
C LYS A 87 24.76 2.23 -14.25
N ARG A 88 24.19 2.65 -13.12
CA ARG A 88 23.77 1.75 -12.05
C ARG A 88 22.65 0.80 -12.48
N ILE A 89 21.62 1.29 -13.17
CA ILE A 89 20.52 0.45 -13.66
C ILE A 89 20.94 -0.50 -14.80
N SER A 90 22.02 -0.15 -15.52
CA SER A 90 22.56 -0.96 -16.62
C SER A 90 23.62 -1.95 -16.15
N THR A 91 24.00 -1.91 -14.87
CA THR A 91 24.99 -2.83 -14.29
C THR A 91 24.27 -3.99 -13.62
N VAL A 92 24.58 -5.21 -14.06
CA VAL A 92 24.06 -6.45 -13.49
C VAL A 92 25.20 -7.15 -12.77
N PRO A 93 25.01 -7.67 -11.53
CA PRO A 93 26.04 -8.40 -10.83
C PRO A 93 26.51 -9.63 -11.62
N GLU A 94 27.81 -9.93 -11.59
CA GLU A 94 28.41 -11.06 -12.31
C GLU A 94 27.82 -12.42 -11.91
N ALA A 95 27.27 -12.53 -10.70
CA ALA A 95 26.60 -13.73 -10.20
C ALA A 95 25.26 -14.03 -10.90
N VAL A 96 24.73 -13.11 -11.70
CA VAL A 96 23.46 -13.29 -12.43
C VAL A 96 23.77 -13.69 -13.86
N GLU A 97 23.59 -14.96 -14.19
CA GLU A 97 23.66 -15.42 -15.57
C GLU A 97 22.49 -14.86 -16.38
N MET A 98 22.79 -14.10 -17.43
CA MET A 98 21.79 -13.52 -18.33
C MET A 98 21.65 -14.34 -19.60
N GLN A 99 20.42 -14.49 -20.08
CA GLN A 99 20.16 -15.01 -21.42
C GLN A 99 20.77 -14.06 -22.48
N SER A 100 21.31 -14.62 -23.56
CA SER A 100 22.12 -13.88 -24.55
C SER A 100 21.46 -12.64 -25.17
N ARG A 101 20.14 -12.65 -25.39
CA ARG A 101 19.40 -11.48 -25.89
C ARG A 101 19.23 -10.42 -24.81
N VAL A 102 19.01 -10.82 -23.55
CA VAL A 102 18.92 -9.90 -22.41
C VAL A 102 20.28 -9.23 -22.18
N ALA A 103 21.37 -10.00 -22.22
CA ALA A 103 22.73 -9.47 -22.13
C ALA A 103 23.02 -8.43 -23.22
N LYS A 104 22.57 -8.66 -24.45
CA LYS A 104 22.69 -7.68 -25.55
C LYS A 104 21.95 -6.37 -25.25
N ILE A 105 20.73 -6.45 -24.73
CA ILE A 105 19.94 -5.26 -24.36
C ILE A 105 20.63 -4.49 -23.24
N TYR A 106 21.17 -5.17 -22.22
CA TYR A 106 21.92 -4.51 -21.15
C TYR A 106 23.24 -3.89 -21.64
N GLY A 107 23.94 -4.55 -22.57
CA GLY A 107 25.11 -3.96 -23.23
C GLY A 107 24.76 -2.69 -24.02
N ASP A 108 23.65 -2.72 -24.77
CA ASP A 108 23.14 -1.53 -25.47
C ASP A 108 22.79 -0.40 -24.48
N ARG A 109 22.21 -0.71 -23.32
CA ARG A 109 21.92 0.27 -22.27
C ARG A 109 23.17 0.85 -21.62
N GLN A 110 24.21 0.05 -21.45
CA GLN A 110 25.52 0.55 -20.98
C GLN A 110 26.12 1.55 -21.98
N ALA A 111 26.05 1.26 -23.28
CA ALA A 111 26.48 2.19 -24.33
C ALA A 111 25.64 3.48 -24.34
N MET A 112 24.32 3.38 -24.10
CA MET A 112 23.45 4.56 -23.92
C MET A 112 23.85 5.39 -22.69
N ALA A 113 24.12 4.72 -21.57
CA ALA A 113 24.58 5.38 -20.33
C ALA A 113 25.96 6.04 -20.47
N ALA A 114 26.81 5.52 -21.36
CA ALA A 114 28.11 6.11 -21.71
C ALA A 114 28.00 7.28 -22.73
N GLY A 115 26.83 7.49 -23.34
CA GLY A 115 26.62 8.50 -24.38
C GLY A 115 27.10 8.06 -25.77
N GLU A 116 27.47 6.80 -25.95
CA GLU A 116 27.91 6.23 -27.23
C GLU A 116 26.72 5.93 -28.16
N LYS A 117 25.52 5.76 -27.58
CA LYS A 117 24.27 5.46 -28.28
C LYS A 117 23.14 6.36 -27.77
N LEU A 118 22.20 6.68 -28.65
CA LEU A 118 20.98 7.40 -28.26
C LEU A 118 20.08 6.49 -27.42
N PHE A 119 19.40 7.09 -26.44
CA PHE A 119 18.43 6.39 -25.59
C PHE A 119 17.22 5.90 -26.41
N ASP A 120 16.83 4.66 -26.18
CA ASP A 120 15.56 4.13 -26.63
C ASP A 120 14.46 4.33 -25.56
N TRP A 121 13.23 3.92 -25.89
CA TRP A 121 12.10 4.09 -24.99
C TRP A 121 12.26 3.32 -23.67
N GLY A 122 12.72 2.07 -23.73
CA GLY A 122 12.88 1.24 -22.53
C GLY A 122 14.00 1.73 -21.60
N GLY A 123 15.08 2.26 -22.17
CA GLY A 123 16.17 2.89 -21.44
C GLY A 123 15.71 4.19 -20.76
N ALA A 124 14.97 5.05 -21.47
CA ALA A 124 14.43 6.28 -20.91
C ALA A 124 13.37 6.02 -19.83
N GLU A 125 12.47 5.05 -20.03
CA GLU A 125 11.46 4.62 -19.06
C GLU A 125 12.12 4.15 -17.75
N ASN A 126 13.10 3.26 -17.85
CA ASN A 126 13.82 2.77 -16.67
C ASN A 126 14.61 3.86 -15.95
N LEU A 127 15.16 4.83 -16.69
CA LEU A 127 15.87 5.96 -16.12
C LEU A 127 14.94 6.89 -15.35
N ALA A 128 13.73 7.14 -15.85
CA ALA A 128 12.71 7.91 -15.13
C ALA A 128 12.27 7.22 -13.83
N TYR A 129 12.17 5.89 -13.81
CA TYR A 129 11.92 5.16 -12.56
C TYR A 129 13.09 5.26 -11.59
N ALA A 130 14.31 5.23 -12.11
CA ALA A 130 15.52 5.35 -11.29
C ALA A 130 15.58 6.72 -10.59
N THR A 131 15.20 7.81 -11.25
CA THR A 131 15.22 9.15 -10.64
C THR A 131 14.19 9.26 -9.51
N LEU A 132 12.97 8.73 -9.71
CA LEU A 132 11.93 8.73 -8.68
C LEU A 132 12.34 7.91 -7.44
N VAL A 133 12.89 6.72 -7.66
CA VAL A 133 13.33 5.85 -6.55
C VAL A 133 14.53 6.46 -5.82
N ASP A 134 15.42 7.18 -6.52
CA ASP A 134 16.53 7.92 -5.92
C ASP A 134 16.05 9.03 -4.97
N GLU A 135 14.93 9.68 -5.31
CA GLU A 135 14.25 10.68 -4.48
C GLU A 135 13.41 10.07 -3.33
N GLY A 136 13.37 8.73 -3.22
CA GLY A 136 12.60 8.02 -2.21
C GLY A 136 11.11 7.87 -2.56
N ILE A 137 10.72 8.18 -3.80
CA ILE A 137 9.34 8.01 -4.27
C ILE A 137 9.14 6.55 -4.70
N PRO A 138 8.21 5.81 -4.07
CA PRO A 138 7.98 4.41 -4.41
C PRO A 138 7.30 4.29 -5.78
N VAL A 139 7.85 3.43 -6.64
CA VAL A 139 7.28 3.13 -7.97
C VAL A 139 6.70 1.72 -7.97
N ARG A 140 5.43 1.59 -8.36
CA ARG A 140 4.73 0.30 -8.51
C ARG A 140 4.32 0.10 -9.97
N LEU A 141 4.84 -0.96 -10.58
CA LEU A 141 4.40 -1.45 -11.89
C LEU A 141 3.53 -2.68 -11.67
N SER A 142 2.33 -2.69 -12.28
CA SER A 142 1.37 -3.79 -12.13
C SER A 142 0.70 -4.07 -13.48
N GLY A 143 0.63 -5.35 -13.84
CA GLY A 143 0.06 -5.82 -15.10
C GLY A 143 0.68 -7.12 -15.56
N GLU A 144 0.05 -7.77 -16.53
CA GLU A 144 0.56 -9.00 -17.14
C GLU A 144 1.90 -8.73 -17.84
N ASP A 145 2.88 -9.61 -17.62
CA ASP A 145 4.24 -9.51 -18.17
C ASP A 145 4.97 -8.17 -17.94
N SER A 146 4.53 -7.34 -16.98
CA SER A 146 5.06 -5.99 -16.80
C SER A 146 6.53 -5.94 -16.40
N GLY A 147 7.09 -7.01 -15.81
CA GLY A 147 8.51 -7.10 -15.48
C GLY A 147 9.42 -7.21 -16.72
N ARG A 148 9.02 -7.98 -17.74
CA ARG A 148 9.75 -8.10 -19.01
C ARG A 148 9.34 -7.00 -19.99
N GLY A 149 8.07 -6.63 -19.96
CA GLY A 149 7.37 -5.90 -21.01
C GLY A 149 6.86 -6.85 -22.08
N THR A 150 5.62 -6.63 -22.54
CA THR A 150 4.98 -7.41 -23.60
C THR A 150 5.81 -7.41 -24.89
N PHE A 151 6.40 -6.26 -25.23
CA PHE A 151 7.27 -6.08 -26.41
C PHE A 151 8.77 -6.27 -26.12
N PHE A 152 9.14 -6.94 -25.03
CA PHE A 152 10.55 -7.26 -24.72
C PHE A 152 11.48 -6.02 -24.64
N HIS A 153 10.93 -4.88 -24.19
CA HIS A 153 11.64 -3.60 -24.14
C HIS A 153 12.07 -3.18 -22.72
N ARG A 154 11.35 -3.63 -21.68
CA ARG A 154 11.50 -3.09 -20.33
C ARG A 154 12.58 -3.80 -19.52
N HIS A 155 12.56 -5.13 -19.45
CA HIS A 155 13.52 -5.91 -18.67
C HIS A 155 13.83 -5.31 -17.29
N ALA A 156 12.80 -4.96 -16.52
CA ALA A 156 12.95 -4.48 -15.14
C ALA A 156 13.27 -5.63 -14.17
N VAL A 157 12.92 -6.86 -14.54
CA VAL A 157 13.24 -8.09 -13.82
C VAL A 157 14.12 -8.97 -14.69
N ILE A 158 15.26 -9.39 -14.16
CA ILE A 158 16.18 -10.33 -14.81
C ILE A 158 15.95 -11.71 -14.18
N PRO A 159 15.35 -12.66 -14.92
CA PRO A 159 15.25 -14.04 -14.42
C PRO A 159 16.62 -14.71 -14.47
N GLN A 160 16.99 -15.41 -13.39
CA GLN A 160 18.12 -16.34 -13.43
C GLN A 160 17.68 -17.62 -14.16
N PRO A 161 18.52 -18.16 -15.08
CA PRO A 161 18.27 -19.48 -15.63
C PRO A 161 18.32 -20.52 -14.50
N VAL A 162 17.33 -21.42 -14.49
CA VAL A 162 17.27 -22.58 -13.59
C VAL A 162 18.10 -23.71 -14.19
#